data_AF-X0Z3S8-F1
#
_entry.id   AF-X0Z3S8-F1
#
_cell.length_a   1.000
_cell.length_b   1.000
_cell.length_c   1.000
_cell.angle_alpha   90.00
_cell.angle_beta   90.00
_cell.angle_gamma   90.00
#
_symmetry.space_group_name_H-M   'P 1'
#
loop_
_entity.id
_entity.type
_entity.pdbx_description
1 polymer ?
#
loop_
_entity_poly.entity_id
_entity_poly.type
_entity_poly.pdbx_seq_one_letter_code
_entity_poly.pdbx_strand_id
1 'polypeptide(L)' 'MVKKKKIKTKERKNIVYSDIKPEKKKDKLTKKEYEKQLNLLQVELVKLQRWIQTKGLKVVVLFEGRDAAGKGGVIKRITQ' A
#
# COMPACT_ATOMS: atom_id res chain seq x y z
N MET A 1 -28.35 40.13 -17.46
CA MET A 1 -28.12 39.01 -18.40
C MET A 1 -26.73 38.42 -18.13
N VAL A 2 -26.63 37.36 -17.31
CA VAL A 2 -25.34 36.81 -16.85
C VAL A 2 -24.83 35.78 -17.85
N LYS A 3 -23.69 36.04 -18.49
CA LYS A 3 -23.03 35.09 -19.41
C LYS A 3 -22.46 33.91 -18.62
N LYS A 4 -23.09 32.74 -18.72
CA LYS A 4 -22.55 31.47 -18.18
C LYS A 4 -21.28 31.07 -18.96
N LYS A 5 -20.11 31.15 -18.33
CA LYS A 5 -18.86 30.56 -18.84
C LYS A 5 -18.99 29.03 -18.78
N LYS A 6 -19.04 28.35 -19.94
CA LYS A 6 -18.95 26.89 -20.03
C LYS A 6 -17.54 26.46 -19.60
N ILE A 7 -17.43 25.82 -18.44
CA ILE A 7 -16.21 25.14 -17.99
C ILE A 7 -16.11 23.84 -18.80
N LYS A 8 -15.06 23.71 -19.63
CA LYS A 8 -14.74 22.44 -20.31
C LYS A 8 -14.24 21.45 -19.25
N THR A 9 -15.09 20.51 -18.87
CA THR A 9 -14.70 19.34 -18.07
C THR A 9 -13.70 18.49 -18.86
N LYS A 10 -12.44 18.46 -18.42
CA LYS A 10 -11.44 17.48 -18.90
C LYS A 10 -11.94 16.08 -18.56
N GLU A 11 -12.21 15.27 -19.58
CA GLU A 11 -12.42 13.83 -19.45
C GLU A 11 -11.26 13.22 -18.65
N ARG A 12 -11.57 12.70 -17.46
CA ARG A 12 -10.62 11.88 -16.70
C ARG A 12 -10.46 10.58 -17.48
N LYS A 13 -9.30 10.40 -18.12
CA LYS A 13 -8.93 9.16 -18.79
C LYS A 13 -9.02 8.01 -17.78
N ASN A 14 -9.98 7.11 -17.98
CA ASN A 14 -10.05 5.81 -17.33
C ASN A 14 -8.90 4.94 -17.83
N ILE A 15 -7.76 5.05 -17.16
CA ILE A 15 -6.64 4.11 -17.22
C ILE A 15 -6.61 3.58 -15.79
N VAL A 16 -6.74 2.29 -15.50
CA VAL A 16 -5.57 1.46 -15.10
C VAL A 16 -5.97 -0.01 -14.80
N TYR A 17 -7.23 -0.45 -14.95
CA TYR A 17 -7.66 -1.76 -14.40
C TYR A 17 -7.92 -2.90 -15.41
N SER A 18 -7.78 -2.70 -16.72
CA SER A 18 -8.14 -3.73 -17.72
C SER A 18 -7.16 -4.91 -17.81
N ASP A 19 -5.91 -4.72 -17.39
CA ASP A 19 -4.82 -5.66 -17.70
C ASP A 19 -4.45 -6.57 -16.51
N ILE A 20 -5.21 -6.47 -15.41
CA ILE A 20 -4.97 -7.27 -14.20
C ILE A 20 -5.49 -8.69 -14.44
N LYS A 21 -4.62 -9.54 -14.98
CA LYS A 21 -4.87 -10.99 -15.03
C LYS A 21 -4.75 -11.56 -13.61
N PRO A 22 -5.71 -12.38 -13.14
CA PRO A 22 -5.61 -12.98 -11.82
C PRO A 22 -4.39 -13.89 -11.76
N GLU A 23 -3.43 -13.55 -10.90
CA GLU A 23 -2.24 -14.36 -10.65
C GLU A 23 -2.67 -15.74 -10.11
N LYS A 24 -2.04 -16.83 -10.59
CA LYS A 24 -2.29 -18.19 -10.08
C LYS A 24 -2.09 -18.19 -8.56
N LYS A 25 -3.03 -18.80 -7.82
CA LYS A 25 -2.94 -18.95 -6.35
C LYS A 25 -1.62 -19.65 -6.01
N LYS A 26 -0.67 -18.90 -5.42
CA LYS A 26 0.51 -19.47 -4.78
C LYS A 26 0.07 -20.24 -3.53
N ASP A 27 0.72 -21.37 -3.27
CA ASP A 27 0.52 -22.11 -2.04
C ASP A 27 0.82 -21.23 -0.82
N LYS A 28 0.11 -21.48 0.27
CA LYS A 28 0.31 -20.73 1.51
C LYS A 28 1.73 -20.99 2.04
N LEU A 29 2.44 -19.93 2.40
CA LEU A 29 3.74 -20.02 3.08
C LEU A 29 3.63 -20.89 4.33
N THR A 30 4.65 -21.71 4.59
CA THR A 30 4.76 -22.34 5.90
C THR A 30 5.01 -21.27 6.96
N LYS A 31 4.60 -21.53 8.20
CA LYS A 31 4.79 -20.59 9.31
C LYS A 31 6.28 -20.21 9.49
N LYS A 32 7.18 -21.19 9.35
CA LYS A 32 8.63 -20.99 9.49
C LYS A 32 9.20 -20.08 8.40
N GLU A 33 8.79 -20.26 7.16
CA GLU A 33 9.22 -19.42 6.05
C GLU A 33 8.69 -17.99 6.19
N TYR A 34 7.42 -17.88 6.57
CA TYR A 34 6.78 -16.59 6.84
C TYR A 34 7.52 -15.81 7.95
N GLU A 35 7.77 -16.43 9.10
CA GLU A 35 8.46 -15.78 10.22
C GLU A 35 9.89 -15.38 9.86
N LYS A 36 10.61 -16.23 9.13
CA LYS A 36 11.95 -15.92 8.63
C LYS A 36 11.94 -14.67 7.75
N GLN A 37 11.02 -14.60 6.78
CA GLN A 37 10.93 -13.45 5.87
C GLN A 37 10.46 -12.19 6.60
N LEU A 38 9.50 -12.32 7.51
CA LEU A 38 8.98 -11.22 8.30
C LEU A 38 10.10 -10.52 9.09
N ASN A 39 10.94 -11.30 9.79
CA ASN A 39 12.04 -10.74 10.57
C ASN A 39 13.04 -9.97 9.70
N LEU A 40 13.38 -10.50 8.51
CA LEU A 40 14.26 -9.80 7.58
C LEU A 40 13.67 -8.48 7.10
N LEU A 41 12.37 -8.46 6.77
CA LEU A 41 11.68 -7.25 6.35
C LEU A 41 11.56 -6.22 7.46
N GLN A 42 11.36 -6.64 8.72
CA GLN A 42 11.36 -5.74 9.87
C GLN A 42 12.72 -5.05 10.06
N VAL A 43 13.83 -5.78 9.86
CA VAL A 43 15.18 -5.18 9.88
C VAL A 43 15.34 -4.11 8.80
N GLU A 44 14.89 -4.39 7.57
CA GLU A 44 14.93 -3.40 6.48
C GLU A 44 14.01 -2.20 6.76
N LEU A 45 12.86 -2.43 7.39
CA LEU A 45 11.95 -1.37 7.78
C LEU A 45 12.59 -0.41 8.80
N VAL A 46 13.35 -0.93 9.78
CA VAL A 46 14.09 -0.09 10.74
C VAL A 46 15.16 0.73 10.03
N LYS A 47 15.87 0.16 9.05
CA LYS A 47 16.84 0.91 8.23
C LYS A 47 16.16 2.05 7.47
N LEU A 48 15.01 1.78 6.86
CA LEU A 48 14.20 2.79 6.16
C LEU A 48 13.74 3.90 7.12
N GLN A 49 13.24 3.54 8.31
CA GLN A 49 12.81 4.50 9.32
C GLN A 49 13.95 5.43 9.74
N ARG A 50 15.15 4.88 10.02
CA ARG A 50 16.34 5.68 10.32
C ARG A 50 16.69 6.61 9.17
N TRP A 51 16.65 6.12 7.94
CA TRP A 51 16.91 6.94 6.76
C TRP A 51 15.91 8.10 6.63
N ILE A 52 14.61 7.84 6.77
CA ILE A 52 13.54 8.85 6.76
C ILE A 52 13.81 9.93 7.82
N GLN A 53 14.16 9.51 9.05
CA GLN A 53 14.48 10.42 10.15
C GLN A 53 15.70 11.30 9.81
N THR A 54 16.80 10.71 9.32
CA THR A 54 18.01 11.46 8.96
C THR A 54 17.77 12.46 7.83
N LYS A 55 16.80 12.19 6.94
CA LYS A 55 16.42 13.09 5.84
C LYS A 55 15.33 14.08 6.23
N GLY A 56 14.76 14.00 7.44
CA GLY A 56 13.67 14.87 7.88
C GLY A 56 12.36 14.69 7.09
N LEU A 57 12.16 13.51 6.48
CA LEU A 57 11.00 13.24 5.64
C LEU A 57 9.79 12.82 6.47
N LYS A 58 8.59 13.06 5.93
CA LYS A 58 7.31 12.63 6.52
C LYS A 58 6.66 11.60 5.60
N VAL A 59 6.25 10.46 6.16
CA VAL A 59 5.64 9.35 5.43
C VAL A 59 4.30 8.99 6.05
N VAL A 60 3.29 8.79 5.22
CA VAL A 60 1.95 8.31 5.60
C VAL A 60 1.65 7.07 4.78
N VAL A 61 1.17 6.01 5.43
CA VAL A 61 0.78 4.74 4.80
C VAL A 61 -0.70 4.50 5.07
N LEU A 62 -1.51 4.39 4.02
CA LEU A 62 -2.95 4.14 4.11
C LEU A 62 -3.24 2.66 3.84
N PHE A 63 -4.02 2.02 4.72
CA PHE A 63 -4.45 0.63 4.59
C PHE A 63 -5.95 0.55 4.32
N GLU A 64 -6.32 0.19 3.09
CA GLU A 64 -7.72 0.00 2.66
C GLU A 64 -8.07 -1.47 2.46
N GLY A 65 -9.35 -1.82 2.55
CA GLY A 65 -9.83 -3.20 2.35
C GLY A 65 -11.14 -3.51 3.05
N ARG A 66 -11.75 -4.65 2.70
CA ARG A 66 -13.00 -5.12 3.30
C ARG A 66 -12.83 -5.50 4.78
N ASP A 67 -13.95 -5.60 5.49
CA ASP A 67 -13.96 -6.09 6.85
C ASP A 67 -13.33 -7.49 6.95
N ALA A 68 -12.59 -7.73 8.03
CA ALA A 68 -11.82 -8.94 8.27
C ALA A 68 -10.73 -9.28 7.22
N ALA A 69 -10.37 -8.37 6.31
CA ALA A 69 -9.29 -8.59 5.33
C ALA A 69 -7.87 -8.66 5.94
N GLY A 70 -7.72 -8.46 7.25
CA GLY A 70 -6.44 -8.59 7.95
C GLY A 70 -5.62 -7.29 8.08
N LYS A 71 -6.21 -6.12 7.80
CA LYS A 71 -5.55 -4.79 7.90
C LYS A 71 -4.87 -4.57 9.25
N GLY A 72 -5.56 -4.86 10.36
CA GLY A 72 -4.98 -4.72 11.71
C GLY A 72 -3.80 -5.65 11.97
N GLY A 73 -3.82 -6.86 11.39
CA GLY A 73 -2.68 -7.79 11.46
C GLY A 73 -1.45 -7.25 10.74
N VAL A 74 -1.63 -6.66 9.56
CA VAL A 74 -0.54 -6.03 8.79
C VAL A 74 0.06 -4.85 9.57
N ILE A 75 -0.78 -3.96 10.09
CA ILE A 75 -0.32 -2.81 10.89
C ILE A 75 0.51 -3.30 12.08
N LYS A 76 0.01 -4.30 12.82
CA LYS A 76 0.72 -4.87 13.97
C LYS A 76 2.12 -5.37 13.62
N ARG A 77 2.30 -6.00 12.45
CA ARG A 77 3.60 -6.50 11.99
C ARG A 77 4.58 -5.40 11.56
N ILE A 78 4.06 -4.24 11.16
CA ILE A 78 4.87 -3.08 10.78
C ILE A 78 5.33 -2.30 12.02
N THR A 79 4.50 -2.27 13.08
CA THR A 79 4.77 -1.46 14.29
C THR A 79 5.53 -2.20 15.40
N GLN A 80 5.53 -3.53 15.39
CA GLN A 80 6.29 -4.38 16.33
C GLN A 80 7.69 -4.65 15.80
#